data_AF-A0AAE9JEK5-F1
#
_entry.id   AF-A0AAE9JEK5-F1
#
_cell.length_a   1.000
_cell.length_b   1.000
_cell.length_c   1.000
_cell.angle_alpha   90.00
_cell.angle_beta   90.00
_cell.angle_gamma   90.00
#
_symmetry.space_group_name_H-M   'P 1'
#
loop_
_entity.id
_entity.type
_entity.pdbx_description
1 polymer ?
#
loop_
_entity_poly.entity_id
_entity_poly.type
_entity_poly.pdbx_seq_one_letter_code
_entity_poly.pdbx_strand_id
1 'polypeptide(L)'
;MIVEQPGCAPHLFEAHELATKSVIVYSDRAEVKRLVTVDLSKGNQEIVIQNVSAVIEPQSVRVDGRGVLIQEVQYQEVPMDMTHETDKILQIERQKIEVENERFAIEDECCSIKKRIDVLDGVAGQISSGPAAMPFSSSNQGSSHLPASGSQPHLVRRHTVTGQEPNPLAMSTTPMSNGFFFNHESLDNLAKFLSYYGDAVRDMKKELRKRQRETQQLSEKIDQLDRQLDQLRCVAEYDSIKR
;
A
#
# COMPACT_ATOMS: atom_id res chain seq x y z
N MET A 1 -12.34 32.87 -62.41
CA MET A 1 -12.48 31.44 -62.05
C MET A 1 -11.40 31.12 -61.04
N ILE A 2 -11.77 30.73 -59.82
CA ILE A 2 -10.85 30.07 -58.90
C ILE A 2 -10.96 28.58 -59.23
N VAL A 3 -9.82 27.89 -59.40
CA VAL A 3 -9.80 26.47 -59.68
C VAL A 3 -9.48 25.75 -58.39
N GLU A 4 -10.50 25.15 -57.78
CA GLU A 4 -10.29 24.21 -56.68
C GLU A 4 -9.54 22.98 -57.23
N GLN A 5 -8.31 22.78 -56.77
CA GLN A 5 -7.58 21.55 -57.02
C GLN A 5 -7.98 20.51 -55.97
N PRO A 6 -8.02 19.21 -56.32
CA PRO A 6 -8.36 18.16 -55.34
C PRO A 6 -7.36 18.18 -54.19
N GLY A 7 -7.87 18.33 -52.97
CA GLY A 7 -7.04 18.47 -51.77
C GLY A 7 -6.13 17.27 -51.56
N CYS A 8 -4.84 17.55 -51.26
CA CYS A 8 -3.97 16.55 -50.68
C CYS A 8 -4.45 16.25 -49.24
N ALA A 9 -4.27 15.02 -48.75
CA ALA A 9 -4.64 14.69 -47.38
C ALA A 9 -3.85 15.54 -46.36
N PRO A 10 -4.45 15.94 -45.23
CA PRO A 10 -3.76 16.75 -44.22
C PRO A 10 -2.60 15.98 -43.59
N HIS A 11 -1.49 16.67 -43.34
CA HIS A 11 -0.34 16.11 -42.64
C HIS A 11 -0.62 16.14 -41.14
N LEU A 12 -0.84 14.96 -40.55
CA LEU A 12 -1.25 14.77 -39.15
C LEU A 12 -0.04 14.58 -38.24
N PHE A 13 -0.01 15.28 -37.11
CA PHE A 13 1.06 15.18 -36.10
C PHE A 13 0.48 15.15 -34.68
N GLU A 14 1.00 14.25 -33.85
CA GLU A 14 0.76 14.26 -32.41
C GLU A 14 1.59 15.33 -31.72
N ALA A 15 0.96 16.29 -31.03
CA ALA A 15 1.67 17.40 -30.40
C ALA A 15 2.74 16.94 -29.41
N HIS A 16 2.53 15.79 -28.77
CA HIS A 16 3.42 15.22 -27.76
C HIS A 16 4.68 14.55 -28.35
N GLU A 17 4.63 14.11 -29.61
CA GLU A 17 5.79 13.57 -30.35
C GLU A 17 6.70 14.68 -30.91
N LEU A 18 6.16 15.89 -31.11
CA LEU A 18 6.91 17.01 -31.70
C LEU A 18 8.06 17.49 -30.80
N ALA A 19 9.27 17.48 -31.36
CA ALA A 19 10.50 17.86 -30.65
C ALA A 19 10.41 19.27 -30.05
N THR A 20 10.53 19.37 -28.71
CA THR A 20 10.49 20.66 -28.00
C THR A 20 11.85 21.37 -28.14
N LYS A 21 11.82 22.53 -28.79
CA LYS A 21 12.98 23.36 -29.15
C LYS A 21 13.36 24.36 -28.04
N SER A 22 12.37 24.89 -27.32
CA SER A 22 12.58 25.78 -26.17
C SER A 22 11.31 25.89 -25.33
N VAL A 23 11.48 26.08 -24.02
CA VAL A 23 10.42 26.47 -23.10
C VAL A 23 10.84 27.75 -22.39
N ILE A 24 9.96 28.75 -22.32
CA ILE A 24 10.13 29.96 -21.52
C ILE A 24 9.03 29.94 -20.45
N VAL A 25 9.41 29.97 -19.18
CA VAL A 25 8.46 29.92 -18.04
C VAL A 25 8.30 31.32 -17.46
N TYR A 26 7.06 31.78 -17.38
CA TYR A 26 6.64 33.02 -16.73
C TYR A 26 6.00 32.69 -15.37
N SER A 27 5.53 33.70 -14.63
CA SER A 27 4.90 33.50 -13.31
C SER A 27 3.56 32.76 -13.33
N ASP A 28 2.87 32.79 -14.46
CA ASP A 28 1.47 32.35 -14.64
C ASP A 28 1.27 31.38 -15.82
N ARG A 29 2.22 31.30 -16.76
CA ARG A 29 2.13 30.53 -18.00
C ARG A 29 3.52 30.09 -18.50
N ALA A 30 3.57 29.21 -19.50
CA ALA A 30 4.79 28.85 -20.20
C ALA A 30 4.60 28.90 -21.72
N GLU A 31 5.59 29.45 -22.43
CA GLU A 31 5.65 29.47 -23.88
C GLU A 31 6.52 28.31 -24.37
N VAL A 32 5.88 27.33 -25.01
CA VAL A 32 6.53 26.11 -25.51
C VAL A 32 6.64 26.19 -27.03
N LYS A 33 7.87 26.09 -27.57
CA LYS A 33 8.12 26.01 -29.01
C LYS A 33 8.51 24.59 -29.37
N ARG A 34 7.69 23.94 -30.20
CA ARG A 34 7.97 22.63 -30.82
C ARG A 34 8.33 22.81 -32.29
N LEU A 35 8.98 21.82 -32.88
CA LEU A 35 9.38 21.82 -34.29
C LEU A 35 8.64 20.72 -35.06
N VAL A 36 7.92 21.11 -36.11
CA VAL A 36 7.43 20.21 -37.17
C VAL A 36 8.46 20.22 -38.31
N THR A 37 8.67 19.08 -38.96
CA THR A 37 9.46 18.97 -40.20
C THR A 37 8.73 18.01 -41.12
N VAL A 38 8.39 18.48 -42.32
CA VAL A 38 7.53 17.77 -43.26
C VAL A 38 7.86 18.18 -44.70
N ASP A 39 7.92 17.21 -45.61
CA ASP A 39 8.17 17.46 -47.03
C ASP A 39 6.87 17.85 -47.74
N LEU A 40 6.81 19.11 -48.18
CA LEU A 40 5.60 19.71 -48.73
C LEU A 40 5.66 19.84 -50.26
N SER A 41 4.64 19.29 -50.91
CA SER A 41 4.43 19.47 -52.36
C SER A 41 4.08 20.91 -52.74
N LYS A 42 4.10 21.26 -54.04
CA LYS A 42 3.71 22.60 -54.51
C LYS A 42 2.20 22.74 -54.56
N GLY A 43 1.64 23.58 -53.69
CA GLY A 43 0.21 23.91 -53.67
C GLY A 43 -0.22 24.40 -52.29
N ASN A 44 -1.53 24.46 -52.07
CA ASN A 44 -2.09 24.57 -50.72
C ASN A 44 -2.06 23.18 -50.07
N GLN A 45 -1.59 23.11 -48.82
CA GLN A 45 -1.59 21.89 -48.00
C GLN A 45 -1.94 22.25 -46.56
N GLU A 46 -2.56 21.30 -45.87
CA GLU A 46 -3.01 21.42 -44.49
C GLU A 46 -2.08 20.62 -43.57
N ILE A 47 -1.84 21.16 -42.37
CA ILE A 47 -1.05 20.52 -41.31
C ILE A 47 -1.90 20.57 -40.05
N VAL A 48 -2.22 19.40 -39.48
CA VAL A 48 -3.09 19.25 -38.31
C VAL A 48 -2.25 18.73 -37.15
N ILE A 49 -2.17 19.50 -36.07
CA ILE A 49 -1.47 19.10 -34.84
C ILE A 49 -2.54 18.72 -33.81
N GLN A 50 -2.63 17.43 -33.51
CA GLN A 50 -3.61 16.86 -32.58
C GLN A 50 -3.05 16.81 -31.15
N ASN A 51 -3.95 16.72 -30.15
CA ASN A 51 -3.61 16.56 -28.74
C ASN A 51 -2.63 17.61 -28.19
N VAL A 52 -2.78 18.85 -28.65
CA VAL A 52 -2.21 20.03 -27.97
C VAL A 52 -2.82 20.16 -26.57
N SER A 53 -2.08 20.73 -25.62
CA SER A 53 -2.50 20.77 -24.22
C SER A 53 -3.81 21.54 -24.03
N ALA A 54 -4.78 20.96 -23.30
CA ALA A 54 -6.09 21.58 -23.07
C ALA A 54 -6.03 22.96 -22.40
N VAL A 55 -4.96 23.27 -21.67
CA VAL A 55 -4.74 24.58 -21.04
C VAL A 55 -4.06 25.61 -21.96
N ILE A 56 -3.98 25.35 -23.27
CA ILE A 56 -3.46 26.32 -24.24
C ILE A 56 -4.44 27.49 -24.40
N GLU A 57 -3.96 28.71 -24.26
CA GLU A 57 -4.74 29.92 -24.49
C GLU A 57 -5.01 30.04 -26.02
N PRO A 58 -6.26 29.97 -26.53
CA PRO A 58 -6.51 29.80 -27.97
C PRO A 58 -5.89 30.91 -28.83
N GLN A 59 -5.89 32.14 -28.33
CA GLN A 59 -5.32 33.31 -29.00
C GLN A 59 -3.79 33.42 -28.85
N SER A 60 -3.13 32.46 -28.17
CA SER A 60 -1.67 32.39 -28.03
C SER A 60 -0.96 31.61 -29.15
N VAL A 61 -1.69 30.77 -29.90
CA VAL A 61 -1.12 29.91 -30.95
C VAL A 61 -0.46 30.74 -32.05
N ARG A 62 0.83 30.51 -32.30
CA ARG A 62 1.61 31.15 -33.38
C ARG A 62 2.41 30.09 -34.13
N VAL A 63 2.46 30.22 -35.45
CA VAL A 63 3.22 29.34 -36.35
C VAL A 63 4.23 30.21 -37.12
N ASP A 64 5.45 29.71 -37.27
CA ASP A 64 6.53 30.28 -38.09
C ASP A 64 7.02 29.20 -39.06
N GLY A 65 7.31 29.58 -40.30
CA GLY A 65 7.50 28.65 -41.42
C GLY A 65 8.66 29.05 -42.31
N ARG A 66 9.60 28.12 -42.55
CA ARG A 66 10.73 28.33 -43.45
C ARG A 66 10.41 27.74 -44.83
N GLY A 67 10.49 28.56 -45.88
CA GLY A 67 10.23 28.13 -47.26
C GLY A 67 8.75 27.94 -47.62
N VAL A 68 7.84 28.28 -46.71
CA VAL A 68 6.38 28.21 -46.89
C VAL A 68 5.73 29.57 -46.60
N LEU A 69 4.54 29.80 -47.14
CA LEU A 69 3.68 30.93 -46.80
C LEU A 69 2.46 30.41 -46.05
N ILE A 70 2.34 30.80 -44.78
CA ILE A 70 1.20 30.44 -43.92
C ILE A 70 0.00 31.28 -44.36
N GLN A 71 -1.08 30.63 -44.80
CA GLN A 71 -2.30 31.30 -45.27
C GLN A 71 -3.27 31.54 -44.12
N GLU A 72 -3.44 30.54 -43.25
CA GLU A 72 -4.35 30.57 -42.11
C GLU A 72 -3.77 29.72 -40.96
N VAL A 73 -4.18 30.03 -39.73
CA VAL A 73 -3.93 29.19 -38.54
C VAL A 73 -5.24 29.14 -37.76
N GLN A 74 -5.89 27.98 -37.75
CA GLN A 74 -7.08 27.73 -36.94
C GLN A 74 -6.71 26.93 -35.69
N TYR A 75 -7.45 27.14 -34.61
CA TYR A 75 -7.43 26.31 -33.41
C TYR A 75 -8.85 25.82 -33.18
N GLN A 76 -9.02 24.52 -32.96
CA GLN A 76 -10.31 23.87 -32.81
C GLN A 76 -10.28 22.93 -31.61
N GLU A 77 -11.12 23.22 -30.62
CA GLU A 77 -11.44 22.27 -29.55
C GLU A 77 -12.42 21.23 -30.09
N VAL A 78 -12.06 19.95 -29.96
CA VAL A 78 -12.93 18.82 -30.29
C VAL A 78 -13.16 18.02 -29.01
N PRO A 79 -14.40 17.91 -28.49
CA PRO A 79 -14.64 17.22 -27.23
C PRO A 79 -14.44 15.71 -27.39
N MET A 80 -13.34 15.18 -26.86
CA MET A 80 -13.08 13.73 -26.76
C MET A 80 -14.12 13.03 -25.88
N ASP A 81 -14.54 11.82 -26.25
CA ASP A 81 -15.46 11.01 -25.45
C ASP A 81 -14.71 10.27 -24.32
N MET A 82 -14.78 10.83 -23.12
CA MET A 82 -14.11 10.34 -21.92
C MET A 82 -14.80 9.14 -21.24
N THR A 83 -15.93 8.65 -21.78
CA THR A 83 -16.66 7.51 -21.19
C THR A 83 -15.79 6.26 -21.09
N HIS A 84 -15.07 5.91 -22.17
CA HIS A 84 -14.19 4.75 -22.23
C HIS A 84 -12.97 4.83 -21.30
N GLU A 85 -12.60 6.00 -20.79
CA GLU A 85 -11.53 6.13 -19.79
C GLU A 85 -12.09 6.04 -18.37
N THR A 86 -13.26 6.63 -18.15
CA THR A 86 -14.06 6.50 -16.93
C THR A 86 -14.37 5.03 -16.62
N ASP A 87 -14.80 4.25 -17.62
CA ASP A 87 -15.09 2.81 -17.48
C ASP A 87 -13.84 2.00 -17.07
N LYS A 88 -12.65 2.32 -17.63
CA LYS A 88 -11.39 1.66 -17.28
C LYS A 88 -10.99 1.96 -15.84
N ILE A 89 -11.12 3.21 -15.39
CA ILE A 89 -10.86 3.62 -14.00
C ILE A 89 -11.76 2.82 -13.05
N LEU A 90 -13.08 2.78 -13.30
CA LEU A 90 -14.04 2.02 -12.49
C LEU A 90 -13.78 0.49 -12.50
N GLN A 91 -13.24 -0.05 -13.60
CA GLN A 91 -12.86 -1.45 -13.68
C GLN A 91 -11.60 -1.75 -12.85
N ILE A 92 -10.58 -0.90 -12.91
CA ILE A 92 -9.32 -1.07 -12.17
C ILE A 92 -9.54 -0.84 -10.67
N GLU A 93 -10.35 0.14 -10.27
CA GLU A 93 -10.76 0.35 -8.86
C GLU A 93 -11.47 -0.89 -8.30
N ARG A 94 -12.37 -1.51 -9.06
CA ARG A 94 -13.04 -2.75 -8.66
C ARG A 94 -12.05 -3.90 -8.50
N GLN A 95 -11.11 -4.07 -9.44
CA GLN A 95 -10.07 -5.09 -9.37
C GLN A 95 -9.12 -4.88 -8.19
N LYS A 96 -8.80 -3.63 -7.84
CA LYS A 96 -8.03 -3.31 -6.63
C LYS A 96 -8.77 -3.77 -5.38
N ILE A 97 -10.04 -3.41 -5.23
CA ILE A 97 -10.86 -3.79 -4.07
C ILE A 97 -10.96 -5.33 -3.93
N GLU A 98 -11.11 -6.05 -5.04
CA GLU A 98 -11.12 -7.52 -5.05
C GLU A 98 -9.80 -8.12 -4.54
N VAL A 99 -8.66 -7.60 -5.02
CA VAL A 99 -7.30 -8.02 -4.60
C VAL A 99 -6.96 -7.62 -3.17
N GLU A 100 -7.43 -6.47 -2.70
CA GLU A 100 -7.28 -6.04 -1.30
C GLU A 100 -8.04 -6.98 -0.35
N ASN A 101 -9.28 -7.35 -0.69
CA ASN A 101 -10.06 -8.32 0.09
C ASN A 101 -9.38 -9.71 0.12
N GLU A 102 -8.83 -10.17 -1.01
CA GLU A 102 -8.04 -11.41 -1.06
C GLU A 102 -6.79 -11.32 -0.16
N ARG A 103 -6.07 -10.19 -0.20
CA ARG A 103 -4.87 -9.96 0.63
C ARG A 103 -5.21 -10.00 2.13
N PHE A 104 -6.28 -9.33 2.55
CA PHE A 104 -6.73 -9.33 3.94
C PHE A 104 -7.13 -10.73 4.43
N ALA A 105 -7.83 -11.51 3.61
CA ALA A 105 -8.18 -12.90 3.97
C ALA A 105 -6.94 -13.77 4.21
N ILE A 106 -5.90 -13.63 3.39
CA ILE A 106 -4.63 -14.35 3.54
C ILE A 106 -3.81 -13.83 4.74
N GLU A 107 -3.89 -12.53 5.06
CA GLU A 107 -3.29 -11.95 6.28
C GLU A 107 -3.95 -12.50 7.55
N ASP A 108 -5.27 -12.66 7.58
CA ASP A 108 -6.01 -13.30 8.69
C ASP A 108 -5.68 -14.79 8.83
N GLU A 109 -5.53 -15.52 7.71
CA GLU A 109 -5.00 -16.89 7.74
C GLU A 109 -3.58 -16.94 8.32
N CYS A 110 -2.68 -16.03 7.91
CA CYS A 110 -1.34 -15.90 8.48
C CYS A 110 -1.38 -15.59 9.99
N CYS A 111 -2.30 -14.74 10.43
CA CYS A 111 -2.54 -14.40 11.84
C CYS A 111 -3.00 -15.63 12.64
N SER A 112 -3.92 -16.42 12.09
CA SER A 112 -4.39 -17.70 12.64
C SER A 112 -3.29 -18.76 12.71
N ILE A 113 -2.42 -18.86 11.70
CA ILE A 113 -1.31 -19.82 11.69
C ILE A 113 -0.26 -19.42 12.75
N LYS A 114 0.10 -18.14 12.87
CA LYS A 114 1.01 -17.64 13.91
C LYS A 114 0.49 -17.98 15.31
N LYS A 115 -0.75 -17.60 15.64
CA LYS A 115 -1.37 -17.89 16.95
C LYS A 115 -1.37 -19.38 17.30
N ARG A 116 -1.57 -20.28 16.32
CA ARG A 116 -1.49 -21.74 16.53
C ARG A 116 -0.07 -22.25 16.79
N ILE A 117 0.93 -21.66 16.13
CA ILE A 117 2.34 -21.88 16.46
C ILE A 117 2.63 -21.39 17.89
N ASP A 118 2.26 -20.17 18.23
CA ASP A 118 2.57 -19.54 19.52
C ASP A 118 1.99 -20.34 20.70
N VAL A 119 0.77 -20.89 20.55
CA VAL A 119 0.15 -21.79 21.53
C VAL A 119 0.92 -23.11 21.66
N LEU A 120 1.33 -23.72 20.56
CA LEU A 120 2.10 -24.97 20.57
C LEU A 120 3.51 -24.78 21.16
N ASP A 121 4.22 -23.75 20.73
CA ASP A 121 5.56 -23.37 21.23
C ASP A 121 5.47 -23.05 22.74
N GLY A 122 4.37 -22.43 23.21
CA GLY A 122 4.08 -22.18 24.63
C GLY A 122 3.84 -23.44 25.47
N VAL A 123 3.04 -24.40 24.97
CA VAL A 123 2.82 -25.70 25.67
C VAL A 123 4.12 -26.51 25.74
N ALA A 124 4.92 -26.54 24.67
CA ALA A 124 6.24 -27.16 24.69
C ALA A 124 7.20 -26.47 25.68
N GLY A 125 7.13 -25.14 25.82
CA GLY A 125 7.85 -24.37 26.83
C GLY A 125 7.49 -24.77 28.27
N GLN A 126 6.21 -24.91 28.58
CA GLN A 126 5.74 -25.37 29.91
C GLN A 126 6.22 -26.80 30.22
N ILE A 127 6.12 -27.71 29.24
CA ILE A 127 6.58 -29.09 29.37
C ILE A 127 8.09 -29.18 29.63
N SER A 128 8.90 -28.37 28.92
CA SER A 128 10.36 -28.36 29.09
C SER A 128 10.85 -27.69 30.38
N SER A 129 10.05 -26.78 30.96
CA SER A 129 10.39 -26.07 32.20
C SER A 129 10.13 -26.86 33.48
N GLY A 130 9.29 -27.90 33.42
CA GLY A 130 8.89 -28.68 34.59
C GLY A 130 7.98 -27.91 35.57
N PRO A 131 7.50 -28.57 36.65
CA PRO A 131 6.46 -28.03 37.53
C PRO A 131 7.00 -27.03 38.59
N ALA A 132 7.86 -26.07 38.21
CA ALA A 132 8.35 -25.03 39.14
C ALA A 132 8.93 -23.76 38.44
N ALA A 133 8.11 -23.01 37.69
CA ALA A 133 8.54 -21.73 37.10
C ALA A 133 7.43 -20.65 37.06
N MET A 134 7.02 -20.14 38.23
CA MET A 134 6.32 -18.86 38.35
C MET A 134 7.28 -17.87 39.03
N PRO A 135 7.67 -16.80 38.32
CA PRO A 135 7.26 -15.44 38.71
C PRO A 135 6.75 -14.65 37.48
N PHE A 136 5.55 -14.05 37.57
CA PHE A 136 5.33 -12.66 38.01
C PHE A 136 5.75 -11.60 36.97
N SER A 137 4.83 -10.66 36.71
CA SER A 137 4.83 -9.62 35.69
C SER A 137 6.17 -8.94 35.39
N SER A 138 6.73 -9.18 34.22
CA SER A 138 7.89 -8.46 33.68
C SER A 138 7.49 -7.12 33.06
N SER A 139 7.06 -6.16 33.89
CA SER A 139 6.75 -4.80 33.43
C SER A 139 8.02 -3.98 33.19
N ASN A 140 8.44 -3.98 31.92
CA ASN A 140 9.25 -3.01 31.17
C ASN A 140 10.07 -1.91 31.90
N GLN A 141 11.27 -1.66 31.34
CA GLN A 141 12.21 -0.55 31.57
C GLN A 141 13.09 -0.60 32.84
N GLY A 142 14.38 -0.37 32.61
CA GLY A 142 15.32 0.10 33.62
C GLY A 142 16.22 1.18 33.00
N SER A 143 16.69 2.12 33.82
CA SER A 143 17.81 3.01 33.51
C SER A 143 18.37 3.64 34.79
N SER A 144 19.65 4.00 34.75
CA SER A 144 20.44 4.50 35.88
C SER A 144 20.23 5.99 36.17
N HIS A 145 20.27 6.41 37.45
CA HIS A 145 21.37 7.25 37.95
C HIS A 145 21.48 7.34 39.48
N LEU A 146 22.45 8.13 39.96
CA LEU A 146 22.95 8.30 41.34
C LEU A 146 22.06 9.20 42.26
N PRO A 147 22.30 9.22 43.60
CA PRO A 147 21.32 9.69 44.59
C PRO A 147 21.56 11.11 45.16
N ALA A 148 20.49 11.77 45.68
CA ALA A 148 20.59 12.80 46.73
C ALA A 148 19.23 13.12 47.44
N SER A 149 19.29 13.25 48.77
CA SER A 149 18.56 14.18 49.67
C SER A 149 17.13 14.69 49.37
N GLY A 150 16.20 14.42 50.31
CA GLY A 150 15.38 15.48 50.92
C GLY A 150 13.85 15.53 50.69
N SER A 151 13.17 16.17 51.66
CA SER A 151 11.82 16.78 51.60
C SER A 151 10.55 15.90 51.74
N GLN A 152 9.81 16.14 52.83
CA GLN A 152 8.35 15.91 52.99
C GLN A 152 7.55 17.11 52.39
N PRO A 153 6.25 16.99 52.03
CA PRO A 153 5.08 16.76 52.92
C PRO A 153 4.08 15.68 52.40
N HIS A 154 3.14 15.06 53.15
CA HIS A 154 2.03 15.53 54.00
C HIS A 154 0.94 16.28 53.18
N LEU A 155 -0.36 15.97 53.17
CA LEU A 155 -1.25 15.15 54.05
C LEU A 155 -1.72 13.84 53.32
N VAL A 156 -2.93 13.20 53.37
CA VAL A 156 -4.28 13.41 53.97
C VAL A 156 -4.94 12.08 54.43
N ARG A 157 -5.33 12.04 55.72
CA ARG A 157 -6.54 11.47 56.39
C ARG A 157 -7.49 10.49 55.60
N ARG A 158 -7.61 9.18 55.91
CA ARG A 158 -8.39 8.48 57.01
C ARG A 158 -9.92 8.44 56.75
N HIS A 159 -10.63 7.29 56.65
CA HIS A 159 -11.08 6.31 57.70
C HIS A 159 -11.65 5.02 57.01
N THR A 160 -11.42 3.74 57.38
CA THR A 160 -11.64 2.89 58.60
C THR A 160 -13.08 2.36 58.86
N VAL A 161 -13.32 1.06 58.59
CA VAL A 161 -14.35 0.15 59.14
C VAL A 161 -13.75 -1.29 59.05
N THR A 162 -13.11 -1.87 60.08
CA THR A 162 -13.65 -2.79 61.13
C THR A 162 -14.48 -4.00 60.62
N GLY A 163 -14.17 -5.26 60.94
CA GLY A 163 -13.05 -5.80 61.74
C GLY A 163 -13.21 -7.32 62.05
N GLN A 164 -12.39 -7.83 62.99
CA GLN A 164 -12.33 -9.22 63.52
C GLN A 164 -11.87 -10.32 62.54
N GLU A 165 -11.21 -11.41 62.96
CA GLU A 165 -10.27 -11.74 64.06
C GLU A 165 -9.54 -13.05 63.62
N PRO A 166 -8.33 -13.39 64.10
CA PRO A 166 -7.59 -14.57 63.63
C PRO A 166 -7.98 -15.86 64.37
N ASN A 167 -7.88 -17.02 63.70
CA ASN A 167 -7.92 -18.32 64.36
C ASN A 167 -6.84 -19.27 63.81
N PRO A 168 -5.78 -19.59 64.59
CA PRO A 168 -4.71 -20.48 64.16
C PRO A 168 -5.01 -21.95 64.53
N LEU A 169 -5.35 -22.77 63.53
CA LEU A 169 -5.34 -24.23 63.66
C LEU A 169 -4.31 -24.84 62.70
N ALA A 170 -3.34 -25.54 63.28
CA ALA A 170 -2.28 -26.23 62.56
C ALA A 170 -2.66 -27.69 62.29
N MET A 171 -1.99 -28.27 61.27
CA MET A 171 -2.07 -29.69 60.86
C MET A 171 -3.44 -30.08 60.26
N SER A 172 -3.50 -30.62 59.05
CA SER A 172 -2.61 -31.65 58.51
C SER A 172 -1.78 -31.22 57.28
N THR A 173 -0.47 -31.37 57.39
CA THR A 173 0.41 -31.52 56.22
C THR A 173 0.21 -32.93 55.66
N THR A 174 -0.74 -33.09 54.74
CA THR A 174 -0.86 -34.30 53.93
C THR A 174 -0.01 -34.12 52.66
N PRO A 175 1.21 -34.67 52.57
CA PRO A 175 1.95 -34.69 51.32
C PRO A 175 1.24 -35.66 50.36
N MET A 176 0.25 -35.16 49.63
CA MET A 176 -0.45 -35.89 48.56
C MET A 176 0.47 -36.09 47.37
N SER A 177 1.47 -36.95 47.55
CA SER A 177 2.46 -37.45 46.59
C SER A 177 2.73 -36.52 45.41
N ASN A 178 3.61 -35.53 45.61
CA ASN A 178 4.28 -34.81 44.50
C ASN A 178 5.28 -35.71 43.74
N GLY A 179 5.02 -37.02 43.68
CA GLY A 179 5.55 -37.86 42.64
C GLY A 179 4.96 -37.41 41.30
N PHE A 180 5.79 -36.79 40.47
CA PHE A 180 5.62 -36.88 39.03
C PHE A 180 5.80 -38.37 38.68
N PHE A 181 4.73 -39.15 38.83
CA PHE A 181 4.78 -40.59 38.60
C PHE A 181 5.22 -40.81 37.16
N PHE A 182 6.30 -41.57 36.98
CA PHE A 182 6.77 -42.05 35.68
C PHE A 182 5.84 -43.16 35.17
N ASN A 183 4.55 -42.84 35.07
CA ASN A 183 3.55 -43.65 34.40
C ASN A 183 3.96 -43.75 32.93
N HIS A 184 4.12 -44.97 32.43
CA HIS A 184 4.54 -45.23 31.06
C HIS A 184 3.65 -44.48 30.06
N GLU A 185 2.33 -44.51 30.29
CA GLU A 185 1.33 -43.77 29.53
C GLU A 185 1.58 -42.25 29.46
N SER A 186 2.04 -41.63 30.55
CA SER A 186 2.35 -40.19 30.57
C SER A 186 3.60 -39.85 29.75
N LEU A 187 4.59 -40.74 29.74
CA LEU A 187 5.77 -40.64 28.87
C LEU A 187 5.42 -40.90 27.40
N ASP A 188 4.58 -41.90 27.12
CA ASP A 188 4.09 -42.21 25.78
C ASP A 188 3.27 -41.04 25.20
N ASN A 189 2.41 -40.42 26.02
CA ASN A 189 1.60 -39.27 25.62
C ASN A 189 2.46 -38.01 25.44
N LEU A 190 3.51 -37.83 26.24
CA LEU A 190 4.53 -36.80 26.02
C LEU A 190 5.30 -37.03 24.70
N ALA A 191 5.72 -38.27 24.41
CA ALA A 191 6.42 -38.59 23.17
C ALA A 191 5.53 -38.35 21.93
N LYS A 192 4.25 -38.75 21.99
CA LYS A 192 3.23 -38.43 20.96
C LYS A 192 3.08 -36.91 20.79
N PHE A 193 2.98 -36.15 21.88
CA PHE A 193 2.89 -34.69 21.82
C PHE A 193 4.13 -34.07 21.17
N LEU A 194 5.35 -34.46 21.57
CA LEU A 194 6.58 -33.88 21.03
C LEU A 194 6.78 -34.18 19.54
N SER A 195 6.38 -35.37 19.08
CA SER A 195 6.37 -35.70 17.64
C SER A 195 5.34 -34.85 16.89
N TYR A 196 4.09 -34.80 17.37
CA TYR A 196 3.02 -34.00 16.78
C TYR A 196 3.39 -32.51 16.73
N TYR A 197 3.93 -31.97 17.82
CA TYR A 197 4.45 -30.62 17.93
C TYR A 197 5.51 -30.34 16.84
N GLY A 198 6.51 -31.21 16.74
CA GLY A 198 7.62 -31.08 15.79
C GLY A 198 7.15 -31.04 14.34
N ASP A 199 6.15 -31.84 13.97
CA ASP A 199 5.60 -31.89 12.61
C ASP A 199 4.55 -30.80 12.34
N ALA A 200 3.61 -30.58 13.25
CA ALA A 200 2.58 -29.54 13.09
C ALA A 200 3.20 -28.13 13.02
N VAL A 201 4.21 -27.83 13.84
CA VAL A 201 4.92 -26.54 13.80
C VAL A 201 5.80 -26.41 12.56
N ARG A 202 6.39 -27.51 12.07
CA ARG A 202 7.15 -27.56 10.80
C ARG A 202 6.25 -27.21 9.61
N ASP A 203 5.08 -27.84 9.52
CA ASP A 203 4.13 -27.63 8.42
C ASP A 203 3.39 -26.30 8.53
N MET A 204 3.01 -25.84 9.73
CA MET A 204 2.48 -24.49 9.91
C MET A 204 3.50 -23.41 9.55
N LYS A 205 4.79 -23.58 9.92
CA LYS A 205 5.87 -22.66 9.49
C LYS A 205 6.18 -22.79 7.98
N LYS A 206 5.78 -23.87 7.31
CA LYS A 206 5.87 -24.03 5.84
C LYS A 206 4.71 -23.31 5.13
N GLU A 207 3.48 -23.51 5.57
CA GLU A 207 2.30 -22.85 4.98
C GLU A 207 2.31 -21.34 5.24
N LEU A 208 2.72 -20.90 6.44
CA LEU A 208 2.90 -19.47 6.73
C LEU A 208 3.83 -18.78 5.71
N ARG A 209 4.97 -19.41 5.38
CA ARG A 209 5.90 -18.91 4.35
C ARG A 209 5.38 -19.05 2.91
N LYS A 210 4.32 -19.82 2.67
CA LYS A 210 3.61 -19.85 1.38
C LYS A 210 2.63 -18.68 1.31
N ARG A 211 1.72 -18.58 2.28
CA ARG A 211 0.75 -17.49 2.39
C ARG A 211 1.40 -16.11 2.43
N GLN A 212 2.51 -15.93 3.14
CA GLN A 212 3.26 -14.66 3.15
C GLN A 212 3.78 -14.24 1.76
N ARG A 213 4.09 -15.18 0.85
CA ARG A 213 4.48 -14.85 -0.53
C ARG A 213 3.28 -14.51 -1.40
N GLU A 214 2.13 -15.15 -1.15
CA GLU A 214 0.86 -14.80 -1.78
C GLU A 214 0.44 -13.38 -1.36
N THR A 215 0.54 -13.01 -0.07
CA THR A 215 0.36 -11.64 0.42
C THR A 215 1.29 -10.63 -0.28
N GLN A 216 2.56 -10.98 -0.48
CA GLN A 216 3.52 -10.12 -1.20
C GLN A 216 3.12 -9.92 -2.67
N GLN A 217 2.76 -10.99 -3.38
CA GLN A 217 2.32 -10.92 -4.77
C GLN A 217 1.03 -10.10 -4.95
N LEU A 218 0.09 -10.20 -4.01
CA LEU A 218 -1.13 -9.38 -4.01
C LEU A 218 -0.82 -7.90 -3.70
N SER A 219 0.15 -7.62 -2.82
CA SER A 219 0.64 -6.25 -2.58
C SER A 219 1.30 -5.66 -3.83
N GLU A 220 2.19 -6.41 -4.48
CA GLU A 220 2.82 -6.00 -5.75
C GLU A 220 1.79 -5.75 -6.86
N LYS A 221 0.66 -6.50 -6.86
CA LYS A 221 -0.46 -6.30 -7.79
C LYS A 221 -1.26 -5.03 -7.46
N ILE A 222 -1.50 -4.72 -6.18
CA ILE A 222 -2.14 -3.46 -5.77
C ILE A 222 -1.28 -2.27 -6.18
N ASP A 223 0.02 -2.31 -5.90
CA ASP A 223 1.00 -1.29 -6.31
C ASP A 223 1.04 -1.07 -7.83
N GLN A 224 0.70 -2.08 -8.65
CA GLN A 224 0.58 -1.96 -10.10
C GLN A 224 -0.75 -1.32 -10.52
N LEU A 225 -1.86 -1.72 -9.90
CA LEU A 225 -3.20 -1.17 -10.16
C LEU A 225 -3.27 0.31 -9.76
N ASP A 226 -2.68 0.71 -8.63
CA ASP A 226 -2.61 2.12 -8.23
C ASP A 226 -1.80 2.97 -9.21
N ARG A 227 -0.65 2.48 -9.70
CA ARG A 227 0.12 3.19 -10.75
C ARG A 227 -0.66 3.34 -12.06
N GLN A 228 -1.52 2.37 -12.39
CA GLN A 228 -2.42 2.46 -13.56
C GLN A 228 -3.54 3.47 -13.32
N LEU A 229 -4.12 3.53 -12.11
CA LEU A 229 -5.09 4.56 -11.75
C LEU A 229 -4.47 5.95 -11.78
N ASP A 230 -3.29 6.14 -11.19
CA ASP A 230 -2.58 7.41 -11.22
C ASP A 230 -2.24 7.83 -12.66
N GLN A 231 -1.78 6.90 -13.51
CA GLN A 231 -1.52 7.19 -14.92
C GLN A 231 -2.79 7.62 -15.67
N LEU A 232 -3.90 6.88 -15.52
CA LEU A 232 -5.17 7.22 -16.17
C LEU A 232 -5.77 8.53 -15.64
N ARG A 233 -5.68 8.77 -14.33
CA ARG A 233 -6.13 10.02 -13.70
C ARG A 233 -5.30 11.21 -14.14
N CYS A 234 -3.97 11.09 -14.24
CA CYS A 234 -3.14 12.16 -14.79
C CYS A 234 -3.46 12.44 -16.27
N VAL A 235 -3.68 11.42 -17.09
CA VAL A 235 -4.11 11.62 -18.50
C VAL A 235 -5.45 12.36 -18.55
N ALA A 236 -6.44 11.90 -17.78
CA ALA A 236 -7.75 12.55 -17.70
C ALA A 236 -7.65 13.99 -17.15
N GLU A 237 -6.83 14.26 -16.12
CA GLU A 237 -6.61 15.60 -15.57
C GLU A 237 -5.98 16.56 -16.59
N TYR A 238 -5.07 16.09 -17.45
CA TYR A 238 -4.50 16.93 -18.52
C TYR A 238 -5.48 17.24 -19.67
N ASP A 239 -6.57 16.47 -19.83
CA ASP A 239 -7.67 16.77 -20.78
C ASP A 239 -8.88 17.46 -20.12
N SER A 240 -9.05 17.33 -18.79
CA SER A 240 -10.24 17.79 -18.06
C SER A 240 -10.08 19.13 -17.33
N ILE A 241 -8.96 19.85 -17.49
CA ILE A 241 -8.84 21.24 -17.00
C ILE A 241 -9.67 22.17 -17.91
N LYS A 242 -10.98 22.17 -17.64
CA LYS A 242 -12.03 23.06 -18.17
C LYS A 242 -12.37 22.90 -19.65
N ARG A 243 -13.28 21.95 -19.89
CA ARG A 243 -14.42 22.18 -20.79
C ARG A 243 -15.52 22.94 -20.02
#